data_AF-A0A2V5M587-F1
#
_entry.id   AF-A0A2V5M587-F1
#
_cell.length_a   1.000
_cell.length_b   1.000
_cell.length_c   1.000
_cell.angle_alpha   90.00
_cell.angle_beta   90.00
_cell.angle_gamma   90.00
#
_symmetry.space_group_name_H-M   'P 1'
#
loop_
_entity.id
_entity.type
_entity.pdbx_description
1 polymer ?
#
loop_
_entity_poly.entity_id
_entity_poly.type
_entity_poly.pdbx_seq_one_letter_code
_entity_poly.pdbx_strand_id
1 'polypeptide(L)'
;DYLLNVAVAISAGVGALESAFPALQQNRLAVCLLVLALVTFVNLRGVRESGLAWSIPTYAFVVTLLCVIAIGVWKTIASDGHPTPVELPPALPASALPVSAWLLMRSFASGCTAMTGVEAVSNAVPIFAEPKVNNARRTLTLICSLLAVLLVGIGYLTHAYGIGALDQRAPGYQSVISQLVAAISGRGAFY
;
A
#
# COMPACT_ATOMS: atom_id res chain seq x y z
N ASP A 1 19.82 -2.62 -4.60
CA ASP A 1 18.42 -3.03 -4.42
C ASP A 1 18.00 -3.07 -2.95
N TYR A 2 18.56 -3.97 -2.13
CA TYR A 2 18.16 -4.15 -0.72
C TYR A 2 18.14 -2.87 0.14
N LEU A 3 19.16 -2.01 0.07
CA LEU A 3 19.17 -0.73 0.82
C LEU A 3 18.01 0.20 0.41
N LEU A 4 17.72 0.26 -0.90
CA LEU A 4 16.62 1.07 -1.41
C LEU A 4 15.27 0.52 -0.97
N ASN A 5 15.08 -0.81 -1.01
CA ASN A 5 13.85 -1.44 -0.55
C ASN A 5 13.57 -1.18 0.92
N VAL A 6 14.58 -1.27 1.78
CA VAL A 6 14.44 -0.94 3.21
C VAL A 6 14.08 0.53 3.40
N ALA A 7 14.78 1.44 2.71
CA ALA A 7 14.50 2.88 2.81
C ALA A 7 13.08 3.24 2.32
N VAL A 8 12.66 2.70 1.17
CA VAL A 8 11.33 2.95 0.60
C VAL A 8 10.24 2.34 1.46
N ALA A 9 10.39 1.11 1.94
CA ALA A 9 9.38 0.45 2.78
C ALA A 9 9.18 1.18 4.12
N ILE A 10 10.27 1.58 4.79
CA ILE A 10 10.18 2.33 6.05
C ILE A 10 9.55 3.70 5.82
N SER A 11 9.97 4.42 4.78
CA SER A 11 9.41 5.73 4.45
C SER A 11 7.92 5.66 4.11
N ALA A 12 7.50 4.68 3.30
CA ALA A 12 6.10 4.46 2.96
C ALA A 12 5.27 4.04 4.19
N GLY A 13 5.82 3.17 5.04
CA GLY A 13 5.17 2.74 6.29
C GLY A 13 4.96 3.90 7.27
N VAL A 14 5.98 4.74 7.49
CA VAL A 14 5.86 5.95 8.31
C VAL A 14 4.87 6.94 7.67
N GLY A 15 4.85 7.07 6.35
CA GLY A 15 3.84 7.89 5.66
C GLY A 15 2.40 7.41 5.86
N ALA A 16 2.17 6.10 6.00
CA ALA A 16 0.86 5.57 6.38
C ALA A 16 0.54 5.89 7.86
N LEU A 17 1.52 5.76 8.76
CA LEU A 17 1.35 6.12 10.18
C LEU A 17 1.04 7.60 10.38
N GLU A 18 1.66 8.50 9.60
CA GLU A 18 1.35 9.93 9.61
C GLU A 18 -0.08 10.24 9.19
N SER A 19 -0.68 9.40 8.35
CA SER A 19 -2.07 9.56 7.94
C SER A 19 -3.02 9.33 9.13
N ALA A 20 -2.66 8.40 10.04
CA ALA A 20 -3.39 8.14 11.28
C ALA A 20 -3.02 9.10 12.41
N PHE A 21 -1.75 9.49 12.51
CA PHE A 21 -1.22 10.39 13.55
C PHE A 21 -0.49 11.59 12.93
N PRO A 22 -1.22 12.67 12.56
CA PRO A 22 -0.65 13.81 11.86
C PRO A 22 0.49 14.53 12.60
N ALA A 23 0.52 14.43 13.93
CA ALA A 23 1.59 15.00 14.77
C ALA A 23 2.99 14.44 14.44
N LEU A 24 3.08 13.27 13.81
CA LEU A 24 4.35 12.66 13.41
C LEU A 24 5.03 13.37 12.23
N GLN A 25 4.28 14.16 11.44
CA GLN A 25 4.81 14.82 10.23
C GLN A 25 6.01 15.74 10.52
N GLN A 26 5.99 16.46 11.65
CA GLN A 26 7.08 17.38 12.01
C GLN A 26 8.41 16.66 12.21
N ASN A 27 8.38 15.40 12.66
CA ASN A 27 9.55 14.59 13.00
C ASN A 27 9.70 13.35 12.10
N ARG A 28 9.13 13.36 10.88
CA ARG A 28 9.13 12.23 9.94
C ARG A 28 10.48 11.52 9.84
N LEU A 29 11.54 12.29 9.60
CA LEU A 29 12.90 11.74 9.43
C LEU A 29 13.36 11.00 10.70
N ALA A 30 13.15 11.60 11.88
CA ALA A 30 13.52 10.98 13.14
C ALA A 30 12.73 9.70 13.39
N VAL A 31 11.44 9.68 13.06
CA VAL A 31 10.59 8.47 13.16
C VAL A 31 11.08 7.37 12.21
N CYS A 32 11.40 7.71 10.95
CA CYS A 32 11.98 6.75 10.00
C CYS A 32 13.30 6.15 10.53
N LEU A 33 14.20 6.98 11.04
CA LEU A 33 15.47 6.53 11.60
C LEU A 33 15.28 5.68 12.87
N LEU A 34 14.32 6.03 13.71
CA LEU A 34 13.95 5.24 14.89
C LEU A 34 13.42 3.87 14.50
N VAL A 35 12.49 3.80 13.54
CA VAL A 35 11.95 2.52 13.02
C VAL A 35 13.07 1.68 12.40
N LEU A 36 13.96 2.29 11.60
CA LEU A 36 15.12 1.60 11.05
C LEU A 36 16.04 1.05 12.14
N ALA A 37 16.33 1.83 13.17
CA ALA A 37 17.15 1.41 14.30
C ALA A 37 16.48 0.25 15.07
N LEU A 38 15.17 0.31 15.31
CA LEU A 38 14.41 -0.76 15.95
C LEU A 38 14.44 -2.04 15.12
N VAL A 39 14.12 -1.97 13.82
CA VAL A 39 14.17 -3.13 12.92
C VAL A 39 15.58 -3.70 12.89
N THR A 40 16.61 -2.86 12.80
CA THR A 40 18.01 -3.30 12.84
C THR A 40 18.33 -4.03 14.14
N PHE A 41 17.95 -3.47 15.28
CA PHE A 41 18.17 -4.07 16.60
C PHE A 41 17.46 -5.42 16.75
N VAL A 42 16.22 -5.54 16.29
CA VAL A 42 15.46 -6.80 16.27
C VAL A 42 16.16 -7.83 15.40
N ASN A 43 16.63 -7.44 14.20
CA ASN A 43 17.36 -8.34 13.30
C ASN A 43 18.70 -8.80 13.91
N LEU A 44 19.42 -7.91 14.60
CA LEU A 44 20.67 -8.24 15.29
C LEU A 44 20.47 -9.15 16.51
N ARG A 45 19.33 -9.07 17.21
CA ARG A 45 18.99 -9.98 18.32
C ARG A 45 18.68 -11.40 17.87
N GLY A 46 18.59 -11.67 16.56
CA GLY A 46 18.46 -13.03 16.04
C GLY A 46 17.17 -13.71 16.49
N VAL A 47 16.02 -13.06 16.29
CA VAL A 47 14.70 -13.67 16.51
C VAL A 47 14.55 -14.88 15.57
N ARG A 48 14.89 -16.06 16.07
CA ARG A 48 15.11 -17.27 15.25
C ARG A 48 13.83 -18.08 14.97
N GLU A 49 12.64 -17.62 15.33
CA GLU A 49 11.43 -18.45 15.30
C GLU A 49 10.13 -17.77 14.83
N SER A 50 10.18 -16.64 14.11
CA SER A 50 8.97 -15.83 13.93
C SER A 50 8.34 -15.83 12.55
N GLY A 51 8.62 -16.81 11.66
CA GLY A 51 7.99 -16.86 10.33
C GLY A 51 6.45 -16.80 10.40
N LEU A 52 5.85 -17.49 11.37
CA LEU A 52 4.41 -17.45 11.64
C LEU A 52 3.96 -16.12 12.27
N ALA A 53 4.67 -15.60 13.27
CA ALA A 53 4.31 -14.35 13.93
C ALA A 53 4.37 -13.14 12.98
N TRP A 54 5.34 -13.11 12.05
CA TRP A 54 5.46 -12.08 11.02
C TRP A 54 4.44 -12.23 9.88
N SER A 55 3.81 -13.40 9.73
CA SER A 55 2.77 -13.61 8.72
C SER A 55 1.42 -13.01 9.10
N ILE A 56 1.13 -12.89 10.40
CA ILE A 56 -0.15 -12.39 10.91
C ILE A 56 -0.44 -10.96 10.41
N PRO A 57 0.48 -9.98 10.53
CA PRO A 57 0.24 -8.62 10.01
C PRO A 57 0.01 -8.59 8.49
N THR A 58 0.72 -9.44 7.73
CA THR A 58 0.59 -9.49 6.27
C THR A 58 -0.79 -10.00 5.86
N TYR A 59 -1.25 -11.11 6.46
CA TYR A 59 -2.58 -11.64 6.17
C TYR A 59 -3.69 -10.70 6.63
N ALA A 60 -3.54 -10.08 7.81
CA ALA A 60 -4.48 -9.08 8.29
C ALA A 60 -4.60 -7.92 7.29
N PHE A 61 -3.47 -7.35 6.84
CA PHE A 61 -3.45 -6.28 5.84
C PHE A 61 -4.16 -6.67 4.54
N VAL A 62 -3.88 -7.86 4.01
CA VAL A 62 -4.50 -8.35 2.77
C VAL A 62 -6.01 -8.48 2.95
N VAL A 63 -6.46 -9.11 4.05
CA VAL A 63 -7.89 -9.32 4.31
C VAL A 63 -8.61 -8.00 4.52
N THR A 64 -8.09 -7.10 5.35
CA THR A 64 -8.72 -5.79 5.61
C THR A 64 -8.80 -4.98 4.33
N LEU A 65 -7.73 -4.94 3.53
CA LEU A 65 -7.73 -4.18 2.28
C LEU A 65 -8.69 -4.77 1.23
N LEU A 66 -8.78 -6.10 1.13
CA LEU A 66 -9.80 -6.75 0.29
C LEU A 66 -11.22 -6.42 0.77
N CYS A 67 -11.46 -6.39 2.08
CA CYS A 67 -12.75 -5.96 2.63
C CYS A 67 -13.07 -4.51 2.28
N VAL A 68 -12.11 -3.58 2.43
CA VAL A 68 -12.28 -2.17 2.00
C VAL A 68 -12.66 -2.11 0.53
N ILE A 69 -11.95 -2.84 -0.33
CA ILE A 69 -12.22 -2.87 -1.77
C ILE A 69 -13.61 -3.43 -2.06
N ALA A 70 -13.99 -4.56 -1.44
CA ALA A 70 -15.29 -5.17 -1.64
C ALA A 70 -16.44 -4.26 -1.20
N ILE A 71 -16.33 -3.62 -0.02
CA ILE A 71 -17.31 -2.65 0.48
C ILE A 71 -17.38 -1.43 -0.44
N GLY A 72 -16.22 -0.90 -0.86
CA GLY A 72 -16.13 0.23 -1.77
C GLY A 72 -16.82 -0.05 -3.10
N VAL A 73 -16.53 -1.19 -3.71
CA VAL A 73 -17.13 -1.62 -5.00
C VAL A 73 -18.63 -1.81 -4.85
N TRP A 74 -19.09 -2.46 -3.77
CA TRP A 74 -20.53 -2.59 -3.51
C TRP A 74 -21.18 -1.21 -3.42
N LYS A 75 -20.65 -0.29 -2.61
CA LYS A 75 -21.19 1.07 -2.49
C LYS A 75 -21.23 1.82 -3.81
N THR A 76 -20.21 1.66 -4.65
CA THR A 76 -20.17 2.25 -5.99
C THR A 76 -21.28 1.69 -6.89
N ILE A 77 -21.47 0.37 -6.91
CA ILE A 77 -22.53 -0.27 -7.70
C ILE A 77 -23.92 0.11 -7.19
N ALA A 78 -24.12 0.14 -5.87
CA ALA A 78 -25.39 0.50 -5.25
C ALA A 78 -25.77 1.99 -5.45
N SER A 79 -24.81 2.84 -5.81
CA SER A 79 -25.01 4.27 -6.04
C SER A 79 -24.93 4.63 -7.53
N ASP A 80 -25.19 3.69 -8.44
CA ASP A 80 -25.11 3.87 -9.90
C ASP A 80 -23.78 4.50 -10.37
N GLY A 81 -22.67 4.11 -9.75
CA GLY A 81 -21.33 4.58 -10.08
C GLY A 81 -20.89 5.87 -9.38
N HIS A 82 -21.75 6.51 -8.58
CA HIS A 82 -21.46 7.78 -7.90
C HIS A 82 -21.56 7.61 -6.37
N PRO A 83 -20.60 6.91 -5.73
CA PRO A 83 -20.65 6.66 -4.31
C PRO A 83 -20.52 7.97 -3.52
N THR A 84 -21.39 8.19 -2.54
CA THR A 84 -21.22 9.28 -1.58
C THR A 84 -20.18 8.89 -0.53
N PRO A 85 -19.02 9.56 -0.45
CA PRO A 85 -18.01 9.27 0.55
C PRO A 85 -18.53 9.56 1.96
N VAL A 86 -18.12 8.73 2.93
CA VAL A 86 -18.40 8.95 4.36
C VAL A 86 -17.61 10.16 4.87
N GLU A 87 -16.34 10.26 4.51
CA GLU A 87 -15.50 11.45 4.72
C GLU A 87 -15.08 12.00 3.35
N LEU A 88 -15.37 13.29 3.11
CA LEU A 88 -15.08 13.93 1.84
C LEU A 88 -13.56 13.96 1.60
N PRO A 89 -13.04 13.36 0.50
CA PRO A 89 -11.63 13.46 0.18
C PRO A 89 -11.21 14.92 -0.06
N PRO A 90 -9.96 15.30 0.24
CA PRO A 90 -9.44 16.61 -0.09
C PRO A 90 -9.61 16.93 -1.57
N ALA A 91 -10.05 18.15 -1.88
CA ALA A 91 -10.27 18.57 -3.26
C ALA A 91 -8.95 18.55 -4.04
N LEU A 92 -8.95 17.85 -5.17
CA LEU A 92 -7.80 17.84 -6.07
C LEU A 92 -7.73 19.18 -6.82
N PRO A 93 -6.53 19.77 -6.96
CA PRO A 93 -6.37 20.95 -7.80
C PRO A 93 -6.76 20.60 -9.24
N ALA A 94 -7.49 21.49 -9.90
CA ALA A 94 -7.88 21.31 -11.29
C ALA A 94 -6.63 21.09 -12.16
N SER A 95 -6.57 19.97 -12.89
CA SER A 95 -5.45 19.66 -13.76
C SER A 95 -5.48 20.58 -14.98
N ALA A 96 -4.62 21.61 -14.98
CA ALA A 96 -4.46 22.53 -16.10
C ALA A 96 -3.46 22.04 -17.17
N LEU A 97 -2.77 20.92 -16.91
CA LEU A 97 -1.72 20.38 -17.77
C LEU A 97 -2.28 19.38 -18.78
N PRO A 98 -1.99 19.52 -20.09
CA PRO A 98 -2.37 18.53 -21.07
C PRO A 98 -1.67 17.20 -20.80
N VAL A 99 -2.41 16.10 -20.93
CA VAL A 99 -1.85 14.74 -20.83
C VAL A 99 -0.87 14.55 -21.99
N SER A 100 0.42 14.41 -21.68
CA SER A 100 1.46 14.15 -22.66
C SER A 100 1.84 12.66 -22.66
N ALA A 101 2.33 12.16 -23.79
CA ALA A 101 2.87 10.79 -23.88
C ALA A 101 3.96 10.53 -22.82
N TRP A 102 4.76 11.55 -22.50
CA TRP A 102 5.76 11.48 -21.44
C TRP A 102 5.14 11.28 -20.05
N LEU A 103 4.03 11.95 -19.73
CA LEU A 103 3.32 11.74 -18.46
C LEU A 103 2.71 10.33 -18.37
N LEU A 104 2.19 9.79 -19.47
CA LEU A 104 1.72 8.41 -19.52
C LEU A 104 2.85 7.41 -19.29
N MET A 105 3.99 7.59 -19.96
CA MET A 105 5.16 6.73 -19.74
C MET A 105 5.71 6.86 -18.31
N ARG A 106 5.75 8.07 -17.75
CA ARG A 106 6.23 8.31 -16.38
C ARG A 106 5.31 7.70 -15.33
N SER A 107 4.00 7.85 -15.48
CA SER A 107 3.02 7.23 -14.58
C SER A 107 3.06 5.71 -14.67
N PHE A 108 3.18 5.15 -15.88
CA PHE A 108 3.36 3.72 -16.09
C PHE A 108 4.65 3.20 -15.42
N ALA A 109 5.80 3.84 -15.68
CA ALA A 109 7.08 3.47 -15.08
C ALA A 109 7.05 3.56 -13.55
N SER A 110 6.40 4.59 -12.99
CA SER A 110 6.20 4.71 -11.55
C SER A 110 5.29 3.61 -11.01
N GLY A 111 4.25 3.22 -11.76
CA GLY A 111 3.34 2.12 -11.38
C GLY A 111 4.02 0.75 -11.35
N CYS A 112 4.98 0.50 -12.24
CA CYS A 112 5.77 -0.74 -12.23
C CYS A 112 6.52 -0.98 -10.91
N THR A 113 6.82 0.09 -10.14
CA THR A 113 7.44 -0.05 -8.82
C THR A 113 6.55 -0.82 -7.82
N ALA A 114 5.23 -0.82 -8.00
CA ALA A 114 4.32 -1.60 -7.16
C ALA A 114 4.51 -3.12 -7.34
N MET A 115 5.11 -3.56 -8.46
CA MET A 115 5.45 -4.96 -8.69
C MET A 115 6.79 -5.35 -8.07
N THR A 116 7.53 -4.43 -7.45
CA THR A 116 8.76 -4.78 -6.73
C THR A 116 8.42 -5.73 -5.56
N GLY A 117 9.22 -6.77 -5.39
CA GLY A 117 8.98 -7.82 -4.37
C GLY A 117 8.64 -9.21 -4.92
N VAL A 118 8.21 -9.35 -6.18
CA VAL A 118 8.14 -10.70 -6.80
C VAL A 118 9.51 -11.37 -6.88
N GLU A 119 10.59 -10.58 -6.95
CA GLU A 119 11.97 -11.05 -6.89
C GLU A 119 12.32 -11.73 -5.57
N ALA A 120 11.67 -11.34 -4.46
CA ALA A 120 11.89 -12.00 -3.17
C ALA A 120 11.40 -13.45 -3.22
N VAL A 121 10.29 -13.71 -3.93
CA VAL A 121 9.73 -15.06 -4.09
C VAL A 121 10.60 -15.90 -5.03
N SER A 122 11.10 -15.33 -6.12
CA SER A 122 11.99 -16.03 -7.05
C SER A 122 13.34 -16.39 -6.41
N ASN A 123 13.90 -15.51 -5.57
CA ASN A 123 15.12 -15.80 -4.81
C ASN A 123 14.90 -16.83 -3.70
N ALA A 124 13.67 -16.98 -3.20
CA ALA A 124 13.32 -17.94 -2.15
C ALA A 124 13.05 -19.36 -2.66
N VAL A 125 13.04 -19.61 -3.98
CA VAL A 125 12.78 -20.93 -4.60
C VAL A 125 13.53 -22.10 -3.92
N PRO A 126 14.83 -21.99 -3.54
CA PRO A 126 15.56 -23.10 -2.91
C PRO A 126 14.97 -23.58 -1.57
N ILE A 127 14.25 -22.69 -0.87
CA ILE A 127 13.68 -22.88 0.47
C ILE A 127 12.29 -23.52 0.41
N PHE A 128 11.63 -23.53 -0.75
CA PHE A 128 10.32 -24.16 -0.90
C PHE A 128 10.38 -25.68 -0.68
N ALA A 129 9.32 -26.22 -0.08
CA ALA A 129 9.10 -27.65 0.04
C ALA A 129 8.98 -28.32 -1.34
N GLU A 130 9.36 -29.59 -1.44
CA GLU A 130 9.23 -30.34 -2.69
C GLU A 130 7.76 -30.62 -3.04
N PRO A 131 7.36 -30.54 -4.32
CA PRO A 131 8.15 -30.16 -5.51
C PRO A 131 8.42 -28.64 -5.58
N LYS A 132 9.71 -28.25 -5.47
CA LYS A 132 10.12 -26.85 -5.22
C LYS A 132 9.62 -25.87 -6.28
N VAL A 133 9.87 -26.19 -7.55
CA VAL A 133 9.53 -25.33 -8.70
C VAL A 133 8.01 -25.14 -8.81
N ASN A 134 7.24 -26.20 -8.63
CA ASN A 134 5.79 -26.14 -8.76
C ASN A 134 5.16 -25.34 -7.61
N ASN A 135 5.67 -25.53 -6.38
CA ASN A 135 5.21 -24.77 -5.21
C ASN A 135 5.58 -23.28 -5.32
N ALA A 136 6.80 -22.97 -5.75
CA ALA A 136 7.22 -21.60 -5.98
C ALA A 136 6.40 -20.92 -7.09
N ARG A 137 6.15 -21.62 -8.21
CA ARG A 137 5.32 -21.11 -9.30
C ARG A 137 3.90 -20.79 -8.84
N ARG A 138 3.25 -21.73 -8.13
CA ARG A 138 1.90 -21.51 -7.57
C ARG A 138 1.87 -20.30 -6.65
N THR A 139 2.85 -20.20 -5.75
CA THR A 139 2.96 -19.08 -4.80
C THR A 139 3.13 -17.75 -5.52
N LEU A 140 4.03 -17.70 -6.52
CA LEU A 140 4.24 -16.51 -7.34
C LEU A 140 2.98 -16.11 -8.10
N THR A 141 2.27 -17.06 -8.73
CA THR A 141 1.00 -16.78 -9.42
C THR A 141 -0.07 -16.23 -8.46
N LEU A 142 -0.17 -16.78 -7.26
CA LEU A 142 -1.12 -16.29 -6.24
C LEU A 142 -0.77 -14.86 -5.79
N ILE A 143 0.50 -14.56 -5.53
CA ILE A 143 0.93 -13.21 -5.13
C ILE A 143 0.70 -12.21 -6.26
N CYS A 144 1.07 -12.55 -7.51
CA CYS A 144 0.85 -11.67 -8.66
C CYS A 144 -0.64 -11.40 -8.92
N SER A 145 -1.48 -12.43 -8.86
CA SER A 145 -2.93 -12.27 -9.05
C SER A 145 -3.56 -11.45 -7.93
N LEU A 146 -3.17 -11.69 -6.67
CA LEU A 146 -3.60 -10.89 -5.53
C LEU A 146 -3.19 -9.41 -5.71
N LEU A 147 -1.94 -9.15 -6.06
CA LEU A 147 -1.44 -7.80 -6.28
C LEU A 147 -2.21 -7.09 -7.42
N ALA A 148 -2.51 -7.80 -8.51
CA ALA A 148 -3.31 -7.28 -9.61
C ALA A 148 -4.72 -6.90 -9.14
N VAL A 149 -5.39 -7.76 -8.37
CA VAL A 149 -6.72 -7.46 -7.79
C VAL A 149 -6.67 -6.24 -6.89
N LEU A 150 -5.67 -6.14 -6.01
CA LEU A 150 -5.50 -4.99 -5.11
C LEU A 150 -5.27 -3.69 -5.90
N LEU A 151 -4.36 -3.70 -6.87
CA LEU A 151 -4.04 -2.52 -7.69
C LEU A 151 -5.24 -2.07 -8.52
N VAL A 152 -5.93 -3.00 -9.19
CA VAL A 152 -7.13 -2.68 -9.99
C VAL A 152 -8.25 -2.17 -9.10
N GLY A 153 -8.48 -2.80 -7.94
CA GLY A 153 -9.50 -2.37 -6.98
C GLY A 153 -9.25 -0.97 -6.43
N ILE A 154 -8.02 -0.68 -6.00
CA ILE A 154 -7.62 0.66 -5.55
C ILE A 154 -7.77 1.66 -6.70
N GLY A 155 -7.25 1.35 -7.90
CA GLY A 155 -7.35 2.25 -9.05
C GLY A 155 -8.80 2.59 -9.41
N TYR A 156 -9.66 1.58 -9.51
CA TYR A 156 -11.09 1.77 -9.78
C TYR A 156 -11.76 2.65 -8.71
N LEU A 157 -11.53 2.38 -7.43
CA LEU A 157 -12.17 3.14 -6.36
C LEU A 157 -11.60 4.55 -6.21
N THR A 158 -10.31 4.76 -6.44
CA THR A 158 -9.73 6.11 -6.44
C THR A 158 -10.36 6.98 -7.50
N HIS A 159 -10.65 6.43 -8.68
CA HIS A 159 -11.40 7.12 -9.72
C HIS A 159 -12.86 7.39 -9.31
N ALA A 160 -13.56 6.38 -8.77
CA ALA A 160 -14.97 6.50 -8.38
C ALA A 160 -15.20 7.51 -7.23
N TYR A 161 -14.28 7.58 -6.27
CA TYR A 161 -14.37 8.48 -5.10
C TYR A 161 -13.62 9.81 -5.30
N GLY A 162 -12.99 10.04 -6.47
CA GLY A 162 -12.26 11.28 -6.76
C GLY A 162 -11.01 11.48 -5.88
N ILE A 163 -10.36 10.40 -5.46
CA ILE A 163 -9.18 10.41 -4.58
C ILE A 163 -7.92 10.64 -5.42
N GLY A 164 -7.00 11.45 -4.92
CA GLY A 164 -5.69 11.63 -5.54
C GLY A 164 -4.55 11.76 -4.54
N ALA A 165 -3.33 11.78 -5.06
CA ALA A 165 -2.13 11.89 -4.25
C ALA A 165 -1.99 13.31 -3.69
N LEU A 166 -1.90 13.43 -2.36
CA LEU A 166 -1.57 14.68 -1.69
C LEU A 166 -0.05 14.90 -1.65
N ASP A 167 0.36 16.17 -1.59
CA ASP A 167 1.75 16.52 -1.32
C ASP A 167 2.13 16.09 0.10
N GLN A 168 3.20 15.32 0.20
CA GLN A 168 3.74 14.82 1.47
C GLN A 168 4.27 15.93 2.39
N ARG A 169 4.57 17.11 1.84
CA ARG A 169 5.06 18.26 2.60
C ARG A 169 3.94 19.21 3.05
N ALA A 170 2.73 19.04 2.52
CA ALA A 170 1.59 19.86 2.87
C ALA A 170 0.98 19.41 4.21
N PRO A 171 0.48 20.35 5.04
CA PRO A 171 -0.23 20.00 6.26
C PRO A 171 -1.49 19.18 5.91
N GLY A 172 -1.71 18.10 6.66
CA GLY A 172 -2.84 17.20 6.41
C GLY A 172 -2.59 16.12 5.35
N TYR A 173 -1.33 15.83 5.01
CA TYR A 173 -0.99 14.69 4.14
C TYR A 173 -1.65 13.38 4.60
N GLN A 174 -2.23 12.68 3.62
CA GLN A 174 -2.81 11.35 3.79
C GLN A 174 -2.40 10.48 2.61
N SER A 175 -2.02 9.23 2.90
CA SER A 175 -1.81 8.23 1.85
C SER A 175 -3.10 7.96 1.08
N VAL A 176 -2.96 7.49 -0.17
CA VAL A 176 -4.13 7.14 -1.01
C VAL A 176 -4.99 6.07 -0.34
N ILE A 177 -4.37 5.08 0.31
CA ILE A 177 -5.08 4.03 1.05
C ILE A 177 -5.84 4.64 2.24
N SER A 178 -5.22 5.54 2.98
CA SER A 178 -5.87 6.24 4.10
C SER A 178 -7.10 7.03 3.64
N GLN A 179 -6.97 7.79 2.55
CA GLN A 179 -8.10 8.54 1.97
C GLN A 179 -9.21 7.60 1.52
N LEU A 180 -8.85 6.45 0.94
CA LEU A 180 -9.79 5.44 0.47
C LEU A 180 -10.58 4.80 1.62
N VAL A 181 -9.89 4.38 2.68
CA VAL A 181 -10.53 3.80 3.87
C VAL A 181 -11.43 4.85 4.53
N ALA A 182 -10.95 6.08 4.71
CA ALA A 182 -11.76 7.16 5.28
C ALA A 182 -13.00 7.47 4.42
N ALA A 183 -12.88 7.49 3.09
CA ALA A 183 -14.00 7.72 2.20
C ALA A 183 -15.03 6.57 2.22
N ILE A 184 -14.60 5.32 2.35
CA ILE A 184 -15.48 4.15 2.29
C ILE A 184 -16.10 3.83 3.65
N SER A 185 -15.32 3.79 4.72
CA SER A 185 -15.76 3.36 6.07
C SER A 185 -15.76 4.46 7.12
N GLY A 186 -15.16 5.63 6.84
CA GLY A 186 -14.87 6.65 7.84
C GLY A 186 -13.70 6.27 8.76
N ARG A 187 -13.32 7.19 9.65
CA ARG A 187 -12.23 7.00 10.66
C ARG A 187 -12.68 6.26 11.92
N GLY A 188 -13.44 5.17 11.74
CA GLY A 188 -13.94 4.34 12.84
C GLY A 188 -12.95 3.25 13.25
N ALA A 189 -13.44 2.21 13.94
CA ALA A 189 -12.63 1.07 14.39
C ALA A 189 -11.93 0.28 13.27
N PHE A 190 -12.29 0.52 12.00
CA PHE A 190 -11.72 -0.13 10.84
C PHE A 190 -10.57 0.66 10.18
N TYR A 191 -10.37 1.91 10.59
CA TYR A 191 -9.28 2.79 10.15
C TYR A 191 -8.08 2.67 11.08
#